data_AF-F8NH74-F1
#
_entry.id   AF-F8NH74-F1
#
_cell.length_a   1.000
_cell.length_b   1.000
_cell.length_c   1.000
_cell.angle_alpha   90.00
_cell.angle_beta   90.00
_cell.angle_gamma   90.00
#
_symmetry.space_group_name_H-M   'P 1'
#
loop_
_entity.id
_entity.type
_entity.pdbx_description
1 polymer ?
#
loop_
_entity_poly.entity_id
_entity_poly.type
_entity_poly.pdbx_seq_one_letter_code
_entity_poly.pdbx_strand_id
1 'polypeptide(L)'
;MRSPYQEIASDYDVGCGIDGLERSSRKITATCEREKPVLDSSTCKTRRHKTNVLEELNPTDFSLVREDVEAQLLNMTERRQRSMNEHYYRRRRIEVEQHFNRLKSEGNFVLPTLAEFRKLPVMQLVQGKVGTSNNSFAGDLKNSLLIAELIQGDLRKWMEPVVDALSSELGYPNWKSASTKKLSPVKRLTARFKCKRCDRVAKKYSNDGCLDFEGVCAHQCPHLSEKEAKQGSWRVEDFVKDEKAIRVISQALTLCGAREDDPSSADVVKSFGPRFKCLSCSAKIVMGFSCLVGHAHRHDEMKVELEAERDIFSINIFPILEGRSATLMNLSYRSKKQRELRVYGCRHCLPGGDIRPEISSYDTVPREGRDTARAATAFPSASEEAKRHKKIQFFSFDGLRSHAKNKHHIELLRDEDLFYQPPSHLSVRLFRS
;
A
#
# COMPACT_ATOMS: atom_id res chain seq x y z
N MET A 1 41.20 -14.64 -0.06
CA MET A 1 40.45 -15.42 -1.07
C MET A 1 39.51 -14.45 -1.78
N ARG A 2 39.69 -14.28 -3.09
CA ARG A 2 39.06 -13.23 -3.91
C ARG A 2 37.67 -13.66 -4.37
N SER A 3 36.72 -12.73 -4.32
CA SER A 3 35.33 -12.84 -4.78
C SER A 3 35.27 -12.76 -6.32
N PRO A 4 34.52 -13.64 -7.01
CA PRO A 4 34.31 -13.54 -8.45
C PRO A 4 32.90 -13.02 -8.73
N TYR A 5 32.75 -11.73 -9.03
CA TYR A 5 31.63 -11.21 -9.84
C TYR A 5 32.07 -9.90 -10.50
N GLN A 6 32.48 -10.02 -11.76
CA GLN A 6 32.69 -8.91 -12.69
C GLN A 6 31.86 -9.21 -13.95
N GLU A 7 31.27 -8.15 -14.48
CA GLU A 7 30.91 -7.91 -15.90
C GLU A 7 29.91 -8.85 -16.60
N ILE A 8 28.69 -8.34 -16.77
CA ILE A 8 27.96 -8.43 -18.05
C ILE A 8 27.36 -7.06 -18.36
N ALA A 9 28.01 -6.35 -19.28
CA ALA A 9 27.42 -5.31 -20.11
C ALA A 9 27.07 -5.96 -21.46
N SER A 10 25.83 -5.77 -21.94
CA SER A 10 25.47 -6.00 -23.33
C SER A 10 24.23 -5.18 -23.70
N ASP A 11 24.49 -4.08 -24.39
CA ASP A 11 23.79 -3.57 -25.58
C ASP A 11 22.27 -3.83 -25.70
N TYR A 12 21.50 -2.76 -25.49
CA TYR A 12 20.24 -2.55 -26.21
C TYR A 12 20.32 -1.20 -26.93
N ASP A 13 20.68 -1.31 -28.20
CA ASP A 13 20.61 -0.27 -29.21
C ASP A 13 19.14 -0.18 -29.69
N VAL A 14 18.46 0.93 -29.39
CA VAL A 14 17.11 1.21 -29.89
C VAL A 14 17.21 2.40 -30.84
N GLY A 15 17.61 2.10 -32.07
CA GLY A 15 17.42 2.97 -33.22
C GLY A 15 15.93 3.05 -33.55
N CYS A 16 15.30 4.19 -33.26
CA CYS A 16 13.96 4.48 -33.76
C CYS A 16 14.09 5.21 -35.11
N GLY A 17 14.04 4.41 -36.18
CA GLY A 17 13.85 4.90 -37.53
C GLY A 17 12.51 5.63 -37.66
N ILE A 18 12.59 6.84 -38.20
CA ILE A 18 11.46 7.64 -38.65
C ILE A 18 11.34 7.30 -40.14
N ASP A 19 10.26 6.64 -40.55
CA ASP A 19 9.67 6.81 -41.88
C ASP A 19 8.28 6.15 -42.00
N GLY A 20 7.31 6.96 -42.42
CA GLY A 20 6.18 6.58 -43.27
C GLY A 20 5.03 5.77 -42.67
N LEU A 21 3.91 6.45 -42.32
CA LEU A 21 2.59 6.22 -42.94
C LEU A 21 1.50 7.11 -42.30
N GLU A 22 1.17 8.15 -43.05
CA GLU A 22 -0.18 8.61 -43.41
C GLU A 22 -1.43 8.30 -42.55
N ARG A 23 -2.23 9.37 -42.40
CA ARG A 23 -3.69 9.43 -42.21
C ARG A 23 -4.24 9.23 -40.79
N SER A 24 -4.36 10.35 -40.06
CA SER A 24 -5.67 10.80 -39.56
C SER A 24 -5.59 12.25 -39.07
N SER A 25 -5.76 13.20 -40.00
CA SER A 25 -5.85 14.62 -39.70
C SER A 25 -7.18 14.94 -39.01
N ARG A 26 -7.25 14.80 -37.68
CA ARG A 26 -8.19 15.58 -36.87
C ARG A 26 -7.51 16.88 -36.47
N LYS A 27 -7.79 17.93 -37.25
CA LYS A 27 -7.50 19.32 -36.92
C LYS A 27 -8.20 19.68 -35.61
N ILE A 28 -7.45 19.70 -34.51
CA ILE A 28 -7.78 20.53 -33.36
C ILE A 28 -7.05 21.85 -33.60
N THR A 29 -7.73 22.79 -34.25
CA THR A 29 -7.33 24.18 -34.31
C THR A 29 -7.51 24.79 -32.92
N ALA A 30 -6.49 24.69 -32.09
CA ALA A 30 -6.32 25.58 -30.95
C ALA A 30 -5.75 26.90 -31.49
N THR A 31 -6.64 27.80 -31.91
CA THR A 31 -6.31 29.20 -32.10
C THR A 31 -6.02 29.80 -30.73
N CYS A 32 -4.76 29.71 -30.31
CA CYS A 32 -4.22 30.56 -29.26
C CYS A 32 -3.96 31.93 -29.90
N GLU A 33 -5.01 32.75 -29.95
CA GLU A 33 -4.86 34.18 -30.24
C GLU A 33 -4.04 34.80 -29.11
N ARG A 34 -2.74 34.97 -29.36
CA ARG A 34 -1.92 35.95 -28.66
C ARG A 34 -2.45 37.34 -29.03
N GLU A 35 -3.44 37.82 -28.30
CA GLU A 35 -3.71 39.24 -28.21
C GLU A 35 -2.50 39.91 -27.55
N LYS A 36 -1.64 40.54 -28.35
CA LYS A 36 -0.70 41.54 -27.85
C LYS A 36 -1.52 42.72 -27.31
N PRO A 37 -1.18 43.31 -26.16
CA PRO A 37 -1.80 44.56 -25.75
C PRO A 37 -1.29 45.67 -26.70
N VAL A 38 -2.08 45.98 -27.71
CA VAL A 38 -1.93 47.21 -28.50
C VAL A 38 -2.69 48.28 -27.74
N LEU A 39 -2.01 48.96 -26.82
CA LEU A 39 -2.38 50.29 -26.38
C LEU A 39 -1.51 51.26 -27.17
N ASP A 40 -1.90 51.51 -28.42
CA ASP A 40 -1.43 52.67 -29.18
C ASP A 40 -2.60 53.64 -29.26
N SER A 41 -2.38 54.88 -28.82
CA SER A 41 -3.38 55.72 -28.16
C SER A 41 -4.26 56.56 -29.09
N SER A 42 -4.83 56.04 -30.17
CA SER A 42 -5.65 56.89 -31.06
C SER A 42 -7.06 56.42 -31.41
N THR A 43 -7.43 55.14 -31.27
CA THR A 43 -8.84 54.73 -31.50
C THR A 43 -9.20 53.45 -30.75
N CYS A 44 -10.14 53.51 -29.81
CA CYS A 44 -10.70 52.32 -29.15
C CYS A 44 -11.98 51.90 -29.90
N LYS A 45 -11.91 50.83 -30.70
CA LYS A 45 -13.07 50.28 -31.43
C LYS A 45 -13.75 49.20 -30.58
N THR A 46 -14.93 49.47 -30.01
CA THR A 46 -15.71 48.48 -29.27
C THR A 46 -16.72 47.76 -30.16
N ARG A 47 -16.82 46.44 -30.06
CA ARG A 47 -17.78 45.60 -30.81
C ARG A 47 -19.19 45.70 -30.22
N ARG A 48 -20.14 46.30 -30.95
CA ARG A 48 -21.57 46.01 -30.78
C ARG A 48 -21.91 44.70 -31.51
N HIS A 49 -22.66 43.81 -30.85
CA HIS A 49 -22.88 42.44 -31.33
C HIS A 49 -23.58 42.34 -32.70
N LYS A 50 -23.15 41.32 -33.46
CA LYS A 50 -23.75 40.62 -34.64
C LYS A 50 -23.46 41.10 -36.07
N THR A 51 -22.86 42.26 -36.28
CA THR A 51 -22.30 42.61 -37.59
C THR A 51 -20.80 42.81 -37.44
N ASN A 52 -19.99 42.19 -38.31
CA ASN A 52 -18.53 42.35 -38.33
C ASN A 52 -18.08 43.75 -38.81
N VAL A 53 -18.96 44.75 -38.68
CA VAL A 53 -18.70 46.13 -39.06
C VAL A 53 -18.20 46.85 -37.83
N LEU A 54 -16.93 47.25 -37.85
CA LEU A 54 -16.34 48.09 -36.82
C LEU A 54 -16.69 49.54 -37.14
N GLU A 55 -17.67 50.09 -36.43
CA GLU A 55 -17.99 51.53 -36.51
C GLU A 55 -16.98 52.34 -35.68
N GLU A 56 -16.63 53.52 -36.17
CA GLU A 56 -15.72 54.43 -35.50
C GLU A 56 -16.48 55.21 -34.43
N LEU A 57 -15.98 55.18 -33.19
CA LEU A 57 -16.66 55.76 -32.03
C LEU A 57 -16.26 57.23 -31.90
N ASN A 58 -17.25 58.13 -31.99
CA ASN A 58 -17.02 59.57 -31.82
C ASN A 58 -16.66 59.86 -30.34
N PRO A 59 -15.76 60.82 -30.01
CA PRO A 59 -15.36 61.08 -28.63
C PRO A 59 -16.53 61.44 -27.68
N THR A 60 -17.58 62.09 -28.21
CA THR A 60 -18.81 62.40 -27.46
C THR A 60 -19.56 61.13 -27.07
N ASP A 61 -19.64 60.14 -27.96
CA ASP A 61 -20.30 58.86 -27.68
C ASP A 61 -19.48 58.05 -26.66
N PHE A 62 -18.14 58.11 -26.77
CA PHE A 62 -17.26 57.45 -25.81
C PHE A 62 -17.38 58.06 -24.42
N SER A 63 -17.53 59.39 -24.31
CA SER A 63 -17.70 60.03 -22.99
C SER A 63 -18.94 59.55 -22.24
N LEU A 64 -20.02 59.17 -22.95
CA LEU A 64 -21.25 58.67 -22.34
C LEU A 64 -21.11 57.26 -21.76
N VAL A 65 -20.17 56.47 -22.28
CA VAL A 65 -19.94 55.06 -21.87
C VAL A 65 -18.60 54.84 -21.19
N ARG A 66 -17.81 55.90 -20.98
CA ARG A 66 -16.43 55.80 -20.46
C ARG A 66 -16.39 55.07 -19.13
N GLU A 67 -17.26 55.44 -18.19
CA GLU A 67 -17.30 54.83 -16.85
C GLU A 67 -17.62 53.32 -16.93
N ASP A 68 -18.56 52.93 -17.79
CA ASP A 68 -18.89 51.52 -18.02
C ASP A 68 -17.72 50.76 -18.64
N VAL A 69 -17.03 51.36 -19.62
CA VAL A 69 -15.87 50.75 -20.28
C VAL A 69 -14.72 50.61 -19.29
N GLU A 70 -14.42 51.63 -18.49
CA GLU A 70 -13.40 51.57 -17.44
C GLU A 70 -13.73 50.49 -16.39
N ALA A 71 -14.97 50.44 -15.92
CA ALA A 71 -15.44 49.39 -15.00
C ALA A 71 -15.30 47.99 -15.62
N GLN A 72 -15.64 47.82 -16.91
CA GLN A 72 -15.45 46.55 -17.61
C GLN A 72 -13.96 46.18 -17.76
N LEU A 73 -13.09 47.12 -18.10
CA LEU A 73 -11.65 46.90 -18.20
C LEU A 73 -11.03 46.51 -16.86
N LEU A 74 -11.44 47.16 -15.76
CA LEU A 74 -11.04 46.80 -14.39
C LEU A 74 -11.50 45.39 -14.04
N ASN A 75 -12.78 45.07 -14.28
CA ASN A 75 -13.33 43.74 -14.04
C ASN A 75 -12.62 42.65 -14.86
N MET A 76 -12.29 42.93 -16.14
CA MET A 76 -11.53 42.01 -16.99
C MET A 76 -10.11 41.80 -16.48
N THR A 77 -9.44 42.86 -16.04
CA THR A 77 -8.09 42.80 -15.47
C THR A 77 -8.08 42.02 -14.17
N GLU A 78 -9.02 42.28 -13.27
CA GLU A 78 -9.17 41.56 -12.01
C GLU A 78 -9.49 40.07 -12.25
N ARG A 79 -10.39 39.76 -13.20
CA ARG A 79 -10.70 38.38 -13.58
C ARG A 79 -9.49 37.66 -14.17
N ARG A 80 -8.72 38.31 -15.04
CA ARG A 80 -7.47 37.78 -15.60
C ARG A 80 -6.47 37.50 -14.48
N GLN A 81 -6.29 38.45 -13.56
CA GLN A 81 -5.40 38.30 -12.42
C GLN A 81 -5.84 37.15 -11.50
N ARG A 82 -7.13 37.05 -11.17
CA ARG A 82 -7.69 35.93 -10.38
C ARG A 82 -7.45 34.59 -11.07
N SER A 83 -7.75 34.49 -12.37
CA SER A 83 -7.51 33.27 -13.14
C SER A 83 -6.03 32.88 -13.17
N MET A 84 -5.12 33.85 -13.34
CA MET A 84 -3.68 33.61 -13.28
C MET A 84 -3.26 33.13 -11.89
N ASN A 85 -3.70 33.82 -10.83
CA ASN A 85 -3.41 33.47 -9.45
C ASN A 85 -3.91 32.05 -9.12
N GLU A 86 -5.12 31.69 -9.52
CA GLU A 86 -5.67 30.33 -9.37
C GLU A 86 -4.84 29.29 -10.12
N HIS A 87 -4.43 29.59 -11.35
CA HIS A 87 -3.58 28.70 -12.14
C HIS A 87 -2.23 28.47 -11.45
N TYR A 88 -1.56 29.53 -10.97
CA TYR A 88 -0.33 29.42 -10.20
C TYR A 88 -0.51 28.61 -8.92
N TYR A 89 -1.61 28.84 -8.20
CA TYR A 89 -1.93 28.10 -6.98
C TYR A 89 -2.14 26.60 -7.26
N ARG A 90 -2.91 26.25 -8.29
CA ARG A 90 -3.12 24.85 -8.71
C ARG A 90 -1.80 24.18 -9.10
N ARG A 91 -0.98 24.86 -9.90
CA ARG A 91 0.34 24.38 -10.30
C ARG A 91 1.23 24.09 -9.09
N ARG A 92 1.29 25.01 -8.13
CA ARG A 92 2.08 24.81 -6.90
C ARG A 92 1.59 23.65 -6.04
N ARG A 93 0.28 23.43 -5.96
CA ARG A 93 -0.25 22.27 -5.23
C ARG A 93 0.17 20.95 -5.85
N ILE A 94 0.26 20.90 -7.18
CA ILE A 94 0.79 19.74 -7.93
C ILE A 94 2.29 19.58 -7.65
N GLU A 95 3.06 20.67 -7.70
CA GLU A 95 4.50 20.64 -7.45
C GLU A 95 4.83 20.20 -6.00
N VAL A 96 4.07 20.66 -5.00
CA VAL A 96 4.16 20.20 -3.60
C VAL A 96 3.82 18.71 -3.48
N GLU A 97 2.79 18.24 -4.19
CA GLU A 97 2.40 16.83 -4.18
C GLU A 97 3.45 15.92 -4.83
N GLN A 98 4.04 16.37 -5.94
CA GLN A 98 5.17 15.68 -6.57
C GLN A 98 6.36 15.59 -5.63
N HIS A 99 6.67 16.68 -4.91
CA HIS A 99 7.75 16.68 -3.93
C HIS A 99 7.45 15.74 -2.75
N PHE A 100 6.23 15.77 -2.21
CA PHE A 100 5.77 14.84 -1.17
C PHE A 100 5.92 13.38 -1.61
N ASN A 101 5.49 13.05 -2.83
CA ASN A 101 5.61 11.70 -3.37
C ASN A 101 7.08 11.28 -3.56
N ARG A 102 7.98 12.22 -3.89
CA ARG A 102 9.43 11.97 -3.92
C ARG A 102 9.96 11.62 -2.55
N LEU A 103 9.69 12.44 -1.52
CA LEU A 103 10.09 12.17 -0.14
C LEU A 103 9.55 10.82 0.34
N LYS A 104 8.30 10.49 -0.03
CA LYS A 104 7.69 9.21 0.30
C LYS A 104 8.39 8.03 -0.38
N SER A 105 8.80 8.19 -1.63
CA SER A 105 9.55 7.15 -2.37
C SER A 105 10.98 6.94 -1.86
N GLU A 106 11.60 7.98 -1.30
CA GLU A 106 12.93 7.88 -0.67
C GLU A 106 12.90 7.06 0.63
N GLY A 107 11.77 7.04 1.35
CA GLY A 107 11.58 6.21 2.54
C GLY A 107 12.39 6.64 3.77
N ASN A 108 13.10 7.77 3.70
CA ASN A 108 13.95 8.29 4.79
C ASN A 108 13.16 9.00 5.89
N PHE A 109 11.92 9.40 5.61
CA PHE A 109 11.11 10.23 6.49
C PHE A 109 9.77 9.57 6.80
N VAL A 110 9.35 9.68 8.05
CA VAL A 110 7.94 9.45 8.42
C VAL A 110 7.17 10.69 8.01
N LEU A 111 6.28 10.53 7.04
CA LEU A 111 5.50 11.63 6.49
C LEU A 111 4.06 11.58 6.99
N PRO A 112 3.47 12.74 7.32
CA PRO A 112 2.05 12.82 7.57
C PRO A 112 1.25 12.62 6.27
N THR A 113 -0.08 12.63 6.34
CA THR A 113 -0.90 12.69 5.12
C THR A 113 -0.58 13.95 4.29
N LEU A 114 -0.82 13.91 2.98
CA LEU A 114 -0.58 15.06 2.09
C LEU A 114 -1.34 16.33 2.55
N ALA A 115 -2.52 16.16 3.15
CA ALA A 115 -3.31 17.27 3.67
C ALA A 115 -2.61 17.96 4.86
N GLU A 116 -2.08 17.18 5.80
CA GLU A 116 -1.31 17.70 6.94
C GLU A 116 0.06 18.23 6.50
N PHE A 117 0.73 17.57 5.55
CA PHE A 117 1.99 18.05 4.99
C PHE A 117 1.86 19.46 4.37
N ARG A 118 0.74 19.73 3.68
CA ARG A 118 0.45 21.05 3.11
C ARG A 118 0.21 22.14 4.17
N LYS A 119 -0.11 21.77 5.41
CA LYS A 119 -0.29 22.72 6.52
C LYS A 119 1.01 23.14 7.19
N LEU A 120 2.13 22.49 6.89
CA LEU A 120 3.43 22.87 7.45
C LEU A 120 3.75 24.34 7.09
N PRO A 121 4.30 25.15 8.02
CA PRO A 121 4.60 26.55 7.77
C PRO A 121 5.42 26.81 6.50
N VAL A 122 6.48 26.03 6.27
CA VAL A 122 7.29 26.13 5.05
C VAL A 122 6.48 25.81 3.79
N MET A 123 5.55 24.85 3.84
CA MET A 123 4.69 24.52 2.70
C MET A 123 3.66 25.62 2.43
N GLN A 124 3.08 26.22 3.48
CA GLN A 124 2.18 27.36 3.34
C GLN A 124 2.90 28.58 2.73
N LEU A 125 4.12 28.87 3.18
CA LEU A 125 4.94 29.95 2.61
C LEU A 125 5.19 29.73 1.12
N VAL A 126 5.56 28.50 0.74
CA VAL A 126 5.84 28.19 -0.66
C VAL A 126 4.57 28.21 -1.51
N GLN A 127 3.43 27.78 -0.96
CA GLN A 127 2.13 27.86 -1.65
C GLN A 127 1.63 29.31 -1.77
N GLY A 128 1.94 30.18 -0.80
CA GLY A 128 1.44 31.55 -0.71
C GLY A 128 2.17 32.61 -1.54
N LYS A 129 3.40 32.37 -2.01
CA LYS A 129 4.19 33.34 -2.81
C LYS A 129 3.60 33.64 -4.21
N VAL A 130 2.39 34.16 -4.36
CA VAL A 130 1.81 34.42 -5.69
C VAL A 130 2.47 35.66 -6.31
N GLY A 131 3.06 35.53 -7.51
CA GLY A 131 3.22 36.69 -8.42
C GLY A 131 4.60 37.29 -8.67
N THR A 132 5.71 36.84 -8.08
CA THR A 132 6.98 37.63 -8.14
C THR A 132 8.17 36.98 -8.87
N SER A 133 8.16 35.70 -9.18
CA SER A 133 9.26 35.09 -9.94
C SER A 133 8.77 33.97 -10.87
N ASN A 134 9.27 33.98 -12.11
CA ASN A 134 9.11 32.88 -13.06
C ASN A 134 9.91 31.63 -12.65
N ASN A 135 10.57 31.65 -11.49
CA ASN A 135 11.30 30.49 -11.00
C ASN A 135 10.31 29.39 -10.66
N SER A 136 10.46 28.24 -11.33
CA SER A 136 9.68 27.06 -10.99
C SER A 136 9.95 26.69 -9.54
N PHE A 137 8.93 26.22 -8.81
CA PHE A 137 9.07 25.65 -7.47
C PHE A 137 10.20 24.62 -7.39
N ALA A 138 10.39 23.84 -8.46
CA ALA A 138 11.47 22.88 -8.55
C ALA A 138 12.86 23.53 -8.50
N GLY A 139 13.01 24.75 -9.00
CA GLY A 139 14.23 25.55 -8.87
C GLY A 139 14.44 26.01 -7.43
N ASP A 140 13.41 26.53 -6.77
CA ASP A 140 13.49 26.95 -5.37
C ASP A 140 13.84 25.77 -4.46
N LEU A 141 13.24 24.59 -4.68
CA LEU A 141 13.45 23.40 -3.85
C LEU A 141 14.75 22.65 -4.15
N LYS A 142 15.19 22.59 -5.41
CA LYS A 142 16.45 21.92 -5.77
C LYS A 142 17.67 22.73 -5.37
N ASN A 143 17.57 24.06 -5.37
CA ASN A 143 18.72 24.93 -5.19
C ASN A 143 18.90 25.39 -3.73
N SER A 144 18.00 24.99 -2.83
CA SER A 144 17.96 25.50 -1.46
C SER A 144 18.05 24.36 -0.45
N LEU A 145 19.28 24.02 -0.05
CA LEU A 145 19.54 23.18 1.13
C LEU A 145 18.74 23.69 2.35
N LEU A 146 18.61 25.02 2.45
CA LEU A 146 17.82 25.69 3.47
C LEU A 146 16.35 25.27 3.48
N ILE A 147 15.68 25.13 2.33
CA ILE A 147 14.26 24.70 2.30
C ILE A 147 14.14 23.25 2.76
N ALA A 148 15.06 22.36 2.38
CA ALA A 148 15.05 20.98 2.84
C ALA A 148 15.20 20.89 4.38
N GLU A 149 16.14 21.68 4.94
CA GLU A 149 16.32 21.78 6.39
C GLU A 149 15.09 22.35 7.11
N LEU A 150 14.44 23.37 6.54
CA LEU A 150 13.20 23.93 7.07
C LEU A 150 12.05 22.91 7.06
N ILE A 151 11.90 22.13 5.98
CA ILE A 151 10.91 21.04 5.90
C ILE A 151 11.19 20.00 6.97
N GLN A 152 12.45 19.60 7.15
CA GLN A 152 12.82 18.64 8.18
C GLN A 152 12.55 19.18 9.59
N GLY A 153 12.81 20.47 9.83
CA GLY A 153 12.50 21.16 11.08
C GLY A 153 10.99 21.20 11.38
N ASP A 154 10.18 21.56 10.39
CA ASP A 154 8.72 21.59 10.51
C ASP A 154 8.12 20.19 10.71
N LEU A 155 8.62 19.18 9.99
CA LEU A 155 8.23 17.78 10.20
C LEU A 155 8.58 17.30 11.61
N ARG A 156 9.76 17.67 12.13
CA ARG A 156 10.15 17.31 13.50
C ARG A 156 9.20 17.93 14.53
N LYS A 157 8.92 19.23 14.42
CA LYS A 157 7.97 19.94 15.29
C LYS A 157 6.56 19.35 15.23
N TRP A 158 6.12 18.93 14.05
CA TRP A 158 4.84 18.24 13.89
C TRP A 158 4.85 16.85 14.53
N MET A 159 5.94 16.09 14.40
CA MET A 159 6.05 14.73 14.94
C MET A 159 6.20 14.70 16.45
N GLU A 160 6.87 15.65 17.09
CA GLU A 160 7.10 15.68 18.54
C GLU A 160 5.83 15.41 19.37
N PRO A 161 4.72 16.18 19.24
CA PRO A 161 3.50 15.93 19.99
C PRO A 161 2.84 14.59 19.62
N VAL A 162 3.00 14.12 18.39
CA VAL A 162 2.48 12.82 17.94
C VAL A 162 3.24 11.68 18.62
N VAL A 163 4.57 11.77 18.67
CA VAL A 163 5.43 10.80 19.35
C VAL A 163 5.12 10.76 20.84
N ASP A 164 4.94 11.91 21.48
CA ASP A 164 4.62 12.00 22.90
C ASP A 164 3.25 11.38 23.21
N ALA A 165 2.22 11.71 22.44
CA ALA A 165 0.87 11.17 22.62
C ALA A 165 0.84 9.65 22.41
N LEU A 166 1.45 9.14 21.33
CA LEU A 166 1.50 7.70 21.07
C LEU A 166 2.40 6.95 22.05
N SER A 167 3.49 7.56 22.54
CA SER A 167 4.31 6.97 23.61
C SER A 167 3.52 6.86 24.90
N SER A 168 2.74 7.88 25.25
CA SER A 168 1.82 7.85 26.39
C SER A 168 0.76 6.75 26.25
N GLU A 169 0.15 6.61 25.07
CA GLU A 169 -0.81 5.54 24.75
C GLU A 169 -0.18 4.13 24.91
N LEU A 170 1.11 3.98 24.57
CA LEU A 170 1.86 2.74 24.78
C LEU A 170 2.28 2.50 26.25
N GLY A 171 1.99 3.42 27.17
CA GLY A 171 2.35 3.32 28.58
C GLY A 171 3.71 3.93 28.95
N TYR A 172 4.28 4.77 28.09
CA TYR A 172 5.55 5.47 28.31
C TYR A 172 5.36 7.01 28.28
N PRO A 173 4.59 7.58 29.23
CA PRO A 173 4.41 9.03 29.29
C PRO A 173 5.75 9.73 29.56
N ASN A 174 5.99 10.88 28.92
CA ASN A 174 7.21 11.68 29.09
C ASN A 174 8.52 10.91 28.83
N TRP A 175 8.49 9.94 27.91
CA TRP A 175 9.67 9.13 27.62
C TRP A 175 10.85 9.98 27.15
N LYS A 176 12.00 9.82 27.82
CA LYS A 176 13.28 10.42 27.46
C LYS A 176 14.37 9.37 27.61
N SER A 177 15.32 9.35 26.67
CA SER A 177 16.48 8.47 26.73
C SER A 177 17.75 9.26 26.44
N ALA A 178 18.76 9.10 27.30
CA ALA A 178 20.10 9.60 27.02
C ALA A 178 20.84 8.75 25.98
N SER A 179 20.41 7.50 25.78
CA SER A 179 21.01 6.60 24.79
C SER A 179 20.42 6.85 23.41
N THR A 180 21.29 7.15 22.45
CA THR A 180 20.97 7.22 21.02
C THR A 180 20.77 5.84 20.38
N LYS A 181 21.22 4.77 21.07
CA LYS A 181 21.10 3.39 20.59
C LYS A 181 19.73 2.78 20.89
N LYS A 182 18.99 3.32 21.86
CA LYS A 182 17.66 2.81 22.23
C LYS A 182 16.58 3.39 21.33
N LEU A 183 15.71 2.52 20.82
CA LEU A 183 14.53 2.94 20.09
C LEU A 183 13.54 3.67 21.01
N SER A 184 12.98 4.76 20.47
CA SER A 184 11.78 5.41 21.02
C SER A 184 10.61 4.40 21.07
N PRO A 185 9.73 4.45 22.09
CA PRO A 185 8.59 3.54 22.22
C PRO A 185 7.79 3.37 20.94
N VAL A 186 7.51 4.45 20.22
CA VAL A 186 6.73 4.41 18.95
C VAL A 186 7.47 3.76 17.78
N LYS A 187 8.80 3.61 17.85
CA LYS A 187 9.61 2.95 16.82
C LYS A 187 9.87 1.47 17.08
N ARG A 188 9.44 0.95 18.24
CA ARG A 188 9.63 -0.46 18.60
C ARG A 188 8.73 -1.34 17.76
N LEU A 189 9.08 -2.63 17.61
CA LEU A 189 8.21 -3.61 16.94
C LEU A 189 6.84 -3.73 17.61
N THR A 190 6.79 -3.51 18.93
CA THR A 190 5.59 -3.50 19.77
C THR A 190 4.76 -2.22 19.64
N ALA A 191 5.17 -1.23 18.84
CA ALA A 191 4.37 -0.03 18.60
C ALA A 191 3.32 -0.27 17.52
N ARG A 192 2.24 -0.96 17.87
CA ARG A 192 1.14 -1.30 16.96
C ARG A 192 -0.15 -0.61 17.36
N PHE A 193 -0.88 -0.11 16.37
CA PHE A 193 -2.04 0.74 16.57
C PHE A 193 -3.22 0.35 15.68
N LYS A 194 -4.43 0.69 16.14
CA LYS A 194 -5.68 0.64 15.38
C LYS A 194 -6.30 2.02 15.30
N CYS A 195 -6.98 2.30 14.19
CA CYS A 195 -7.76 3.53 14.04
C CYS A 195 -9.17 3.33 14.60
N LYS A 196 -9.54 4.08 15.64
CA LYS A 196 -10.88 4.06 16.27
C LYS A 196 -12.00 4.41 15.30
N ARG A 197 -11.69 5.21 14.27
CA ARG A 197 -12.71 5.74 13.34
C ARG A 197 -13.12 4.76 12.25
N CYS A 198 -12.17 3.97 11.74
CA CYS A 198 -12.46 3.10 10.60
C CYS A 198 -12.10 1.63 10.81
N ASP A 199 -11.28 1.30 11.81
CA ASP A 199 -10.72 -0.04 12.07
C ASP A 199 -10.14 -0.72 10.80
N ARG A 200 -9.69 0.10 9.85
CA ARG A 200 -9.12 -0.35 8.58
C ARG A 200 -7.68 0.13 8.47
N VAL A 201 -6.92 -0.64 7.70
CA VAL A 201 -5.52 -0.38 7.44
C VAL A 201 -5.28 -0.25 5.94
N ALA A 202 -4.24 0.50 5.56
CA ALA A 202 -3.84 0.59 4.16
C ALA A 202 -3.35 -0.78 3.66
N LYS A 203 -3.34 -0.98 2.34
CA LYS A 203 -2.94 -2.26 1.71
C LYS A 203 -1.56 -2.78 2.16
N LYS A 204 -0.59 -1.90 2.42
CA LYS A 204 0.74 -2.25 2.96
C LYS A 204 0.65 -3.03 4.28
N TYR A 205 -0.38 -2.75 5.08
CA TYR A 205 -0.60 -3.28 6.43
C TYR A 205 -1.70 -4.34 6.48
N SER A 206 -2.25 -4.78 5.34
CA SER A 206 -3.38 -5.73 5.33
C SER A 206 -3.03 -7.07 5.97
N ASN A 207 -1.76 -7.48 5.87
CA ASN A 207 -1.28 -8.71 6.49
C ASN A 207 -1.11 -8.54 8.00
N ASP A 208 -0.61 -7.40 8.47
CA ASP A 208 -0.46 -7.13 9.90
C ASP A 208 -1.80 -6.90 10.58
N GLY A 209 -2.80 -6.35 9.87
CA GLY A 209 -4.10 -5.98 10.45
C GLY A 209 -4.03 -4.79 11.43
N CYS A 210 -2.88 -4.13 11.53
CA CYS A 210 -2.61 -3.01 12.43
C CYS A 210 -1.60 -2.05 11.78
N LEU A 211 -1.50 -0.83 12.31
CA LEU A 211 -0.58 0.21 11.85
C LEU A 211 0.66 0.25 12.74
N ASP A 212 1.84 0.45 12.14
CA ASP A 212 3.02 0.93 12.86
C ASP A 212 2.99 2.48 12.93
N PHE A 213 4.03 3.09 13.50
CA PHE A 213 4.11 4.55 13.61
C PHE A 213 4.07 5.28 12.25
N GLU A 214 4.76 4.75 11.23
CA GLU A 214 4.70 5.30 9.87
C GLU A 214 3.27 5.22 9.33
N GLY A 215 2.61 4.08 9.54
CA GLY A 215 1.25 3.80 9.13
C GLY A 215 0.24 4.73 9.79
N VAL A 216 0.42 5.06 11.08
CA VAL A 216 -0.41 6.01 11.82
C VAL A 216 -0.27 7.43 11.25
N CYS A 217 0.96 7.91 11.06
CA CYS A 217 1.22 9.24 10.49
C CYS A 217 0.67 9.37 9.06
N ALA A 218 0.80 8.32 8.25
CA ALA A 218 0.31 8.30 6.87
C ALA A 218 -1.16 7.88 6.73
N HIS A 219 -1.85 7.56 7.83
CA HIS A 219 -3.19 7.00 7.78
C HIS A 219 -4.22 8.02 7.29
N GLN A 220 -5.02 7.60 6.30
CA GLN A 220 -6.22 8.30 5.87
C GLN A 220 -7.37 7.29 5.83
N CYS A 221 -8.44 7.56 6.58
CA CYS A 221 -9.58 6.64 6.67
C CYS A 221 -10.26 6.50 5.28
N PRO A 222 -10.35 5.28 4.72
CA PRO A 222 -10.79 5.09 3.33
C PRO A 222 -12.31 5.25 3.09
N HIS A 223 -13.14 5.26 4.14
CA HIS A 223 -14.61 5.32 4.02
C HIS A 223 -15.22 6.67 4.39
N LEU A 224 -14.40 7.66 4.72
CA LEU A 224 -14.93 8.99 4.96
C LEU A 224 -15.43 9.56 3.63
N SER A 225 -16.64 10.13 3.65
CA SER A 225 -17.15 10.89 2.50
C SER A 225 -16.16 12.00 2.14
N GLU A 226 -16.15 12.45 0.88
CA GLU A 226 -15.23 13.52 0.45
C GLU A 226 -15.37 14.79 1.33
N LYS A 227 -16.58 15.06 1.82
CA LYS A 227 -16.85 16.16 2.76
C LYS A 227 -16.22 15.91 4.13
N GLU A 228 -16.40 14.73 4.71
CA GLU A 228 -15.79 14.36 5.99
C GLU A 228 -14.27 14.22 5.90
N ALA A 229 -13.74 13.80 4.75
CA ALA A 229 -12.30 13.72 4.51
C ALA A 229 -11.69 15.12 4.35
N LYS A 230 -12.42 16.07 3.76
CA LYS A 230 -12.01 17.48 3.68
C LYS A 230 -12.11 18.21 5.02
N GLN A 231 -13.12 17.89 5.83
CA GLN A 231 -13.35 18.52 7.13
C GLN A 231 -12.60 17.85 8.28
N GLY A 232 -12.38 16.54 8.18
CA GLY A 232 -11.69 15.75 9.17
C GLY A 232 -10.20 16.05 9.15
N SER A 233 -9.72 16.77 10.17
CA SER A 233 -8.30 16.84 10.46
C SER A 233 -7.81 15.45 10.89
N TRP A 234 -6.58 15.09 10.51
CA TRP A 234 -5.91 13.96 11.13
C TRP A 234 -5.71 14.28 12.62
N ARG A 235 -5.94 13.31 13.51
CA ARG A 235 -5.89 13.46 14.97
C ARG A 235 -5.21 12.25 15.58
N VAL A 236 -4.28 12.48 16.49
CA VAL A 236 -3.54 11.39 17.14
C VAL A 236 -4.44 10.58 18.09
N GLU A 237 -5.49 11.22 18.61
CA GLU A 237 -6.47 10.63 19.52
C GLU A 237 -7.36 9.59 18.82
N ASP A 238 -7.40 9.58 17.49
CA ASP A 238 -8.12 8.60 16.67
C ASP A 238 -7.43 7.22 16.67
N PHE A 239 -6.28 7.08 17.32
CA PHE A 239 -5.52 5.84 17.40
C PHE A 239 -5.49 5.27 18.82
N VAL A 240 -5.48 3.95 18.92
CA VAL A 240 -5.27 3.16 20.16
C VAL A 240 -4.24 2.09 19.91
N LYS A 241 -3.55 1.66 20.97
CA LYS A 241 -2.66 0.49 20.88
C LYS A 241 -3.42 -0.79 20.51
N ASP A 242 -2.78 -1.66 19.74
CA ASP A 242 -3.33 -2.97 19.37
C ASP A 242 -2.84 -4.06 20.32
N GLU A 243 -3.53 -4.27 21.43
CA GLU A 243 -3.08 -5.17 22.49
C GLU A 243 -2.83 -6.62 22.04
N LYS A 244 -3.58 -7.11 21.04
CA LYS A 244 -3.39 -8.47 20.51
C LYS A 244 -2.07 -8.59 19.75
N ALA A 245 -1.80 -7.63 18.86
CA ALA A 245 -0.55 -7.56 18.11
C ALA A 245 0.65 -7.32 19.04
N ILE A 246 0.53 -6.42 20.01
CA ILE A 246 1.62 -6.11 20.95
C ILE A 246 2.00 -7.36 21.75
N ARG A 247 1.01 -8.06 22.30
CA ARG A 247 1.23 -9.26 23.12
C ARG A 247 1.97 -10.36 22.36
N VAL A 248 1.56 -10.63 21.11
CA VAL A 248 2.21 -11.68 20.30
C VAL A 248 3.64 -11.28 19.90
N ILE A 249 3.87 -10.00 19.61
CA ILE A 249 5.21 -9.49 19.27
C ILE A 249 6.14 -9.57 20.49
N SER A 250 5.64 -9.23 21.69
CA SER A 250 6.41 -9.38 22.94
C SER A 250 6.78 -10.82 23.23
N GLN A 251 5.86 -11.78 23.01
CA GLN A 251 6.17 -13.21 23.10
C GLN A 251 7.24 -13.62 22.09
N ALA A 252 7.11 -13.21 20.83
CA ALA A 252 8.09 -13.51 19.79
C ALA A 252 9.49 -12.95 20.11
N LEU A 253 9.58 -11.70 20.56
CA LEU A 253 10.84 -11.08 20.99
C LEU A 253 11.49 -11.89 22.12
N THR A 254 10.70 -12.31 23.11
CA THR A 254 11.17 -13.11 24.24
C THR A 254 11.71 -14.48 23.79
N LEU A 255 10.97 -15.18 22.91
CA LEU A 255 11.40 -16.45 22.34
C LEU A 255 12.70 -16.34 21.52
N CYS A 256 12.90 -15.20 20.87
CA CYS A 256 14.11 -14.90 20.09
C CYS A 256 15.28 -14.36 20.93
N GLY A 257 15.09 -14.13 22.24
CA GLY A 257 16.09 -13.47 23.08
C GLY A 257 16.38 -12.02 22.68
N ALA A 258 15.44 -11.37 21.99
CA ALA A 258 15.57 -10.02 21.46
C ALA A 258 14.92 -8.98 22.39
N ARG A 259 15.41 -7.75 22.38
CA ARG A 259 14.89 -6.65 23.22
C ARG A 259 14.05 -5.69 22.42
N GLU A 260 12.91 -5.27 22.96
CA GLU A 260 12.03 -4.31 22.26
C GLU A 260 12.68 -2.94 21.97
N ASP A 261 13.68 -2.54 22.75
CA ASP A 261 14.36 -1.25 22.64
C ASP A 261 15.60 -1.26 21.73
N ASP A 262 15.96 -2.42 21.16
CA ASP A 262 17.13 -2.58 20.29
C ASP A 262 16.75 -2.51 18.79
N PRO A 263 17.38 -1.62 18.00
CA PRO A 263 17.18 -1.53 16.55
C PRO A 263 17.38 -2.85 15.79
N SER A 264 18.30 -3.72 16.25
CA SER A 264 18.61 -4.99 15.59
C SER A 264 17.55 -6.07 15.81
N SER A 265 16.64 -5.89 16.77
CA SER A 265 15.62 -6.89 17.10
C SER A 265 14.69 -7.21 15.94
N ALA A 266 14.43 -6.25 15.04
CA ALA A 266 13.64 -6.51 13.84
C ALA A 266 14.30 -7.55 12.93
N ASP A 267 15.62 -7.48 12.76
CA ASP A 267 16.38 -8.40 11.92
C ASP A 267 16.56 -9.74 12.61
N VAL A 268 16.80 -9.74 13.92
CA VAL A 268 16.88 -10.97 14.73
C VAL A 268 15.59 -11.77 14.60
N VAL A 269 14.42 -11.16 14.83
CA VAL A 269 13.13 -11.88 14.77
C VAL A 269 12.82 -12.36 13.34
N LYS A 270 13.16 -11.58 12.31
CA LYS A 270 13.01 -12.00 10.91
C LYS A 270 13.92 -13.18 10.55
N SER A 271 15.13 -13.25 11.10
CA SER A 271 16.10 -14.30 10.79
C SER A 271 15.61 -15.72 11.16
N PHE A 272 14.65 -15.82 12.09
CA PHE A 272 14.02 -17.10 12.43
C PHE A 272 13.11 -17.65 11.32
N GLY A 273 12.71 -16.85 10.32
CA GLY A 273 11.88 -17.32 9.22
C GLY A 273 10.56 -17.96 9.71
N PRO A 274 10.06 -19.03 9.05
CA PRO A 274 8.80 -19.68 9.39
C PRO A 274 8.94 -20.67 10.55
N ARG A 275 9.21 -20.17 11.76
CA ARG A 275 9.44 -20.98 12.97
C ARG A 275 8.45 -20.74 14.10
N PHE A 276 7.58 -19.74 13.97
CA PHE A 276 6.61 -19.41 15.02
C PHE A 276 5.39 -20.31 14.90
N LYS A 277 5.21 -21.19 15.88
CA LYS A 277 4.10 -22.12 15.97
C LYS A 277 2.99 -21.54 16.84
N CYS A 278 1.81 -21.38 16.25
CA CYS A 278 0.61 -20.98 16.98
C CYS A 278 0.04 -22.17 17.74
N LEU A 279 0.05 -22.11 19.08
CA LEU A 279 -0.53 -23.14 19.94
C LEU A 279 -2.03 -22.95 20.18
N SER A 280 -2.57 -21.76 19.88
CA SER A 280 -4.00 -21.47 20.02
C SER A 280 -4.84 -22.04 18.85
N CYS A 281 -4.21 -22.35 17.71
CA CYS A 281 -4.85 -23.01 16.58
C CYS A 281 -4.91 -24.52 16.76
N SER A 282 -6.05 -25.15 16.46
CA SER A 282 -6.19 -26.62 16.46
C SER A 282 -5.22 -27.29 15.49
N ALA A 283 -4.91 -26.65 14.36
CA ALA A 283 -3.98 -27.14 13.35
C ALA A 283 -2.49 -26.88 13.65
N LYS A 284 -2.15 -26.20 14.76
CA LYS A 284 -0.77 -25.89 15.18
C LYS A 284 0.08 -25.27 14.06
N ILE A 285 -0.42 -24.20 13.45
CA ILE A 285 0.19 -23.59 12.26
C ILE A 285 1.55 -23.00 12.60
N VAL A 286 2.56 -23.35 11.81
CA VAL A 286 3.89 -22.75 11.85
C VAL A 286 3.98 -21.66 10.78
N MET A 287 4.40 -20.46 11.16
CA MET A 287 4.43 -19.28 10.30
C MET A 287 5.64 -18.39 10.56
N GLY A 288 5.88 -17.44 9.65
CA GLY A 288 6.88 -16.39 9.82
C GLY A 288 6.36 -15.21 10.65
N PHE A 289 7.27 -14.37 11.13
CA PHE A 289 6.91 -13.17 11.90
C PHE A 289 5.97 -12.22 11.15
N SER A 290 6.13 -12.11 9.81
CA SER A 290 5.28 -11.32 8.92
C SER A 290 3.80 -11.72 8.98
N CYS A 291 3.50 -13.01 9.15
CA CYS A 291 2.14 -13.53 9.23
C CYS A 291 1.64 -13.55 10.69
N LEU A 292 2.56 -13.68 11.65
CA LEU A 292 2.28 -13.84 13.07
C LEU A 292 1.41 -12.70 13.63
N VAL A 293 1.77 -11.46 13.31
CA VAL A 293 1.14 -10.27 13.87
C VAL A 293 -0.36 -10.26 13.60
N GLY A 294 -0.75 -10.36 12.33
CA GLY A 294 -2.16 -10.31 12.03
C GLY A 294 -2.87 -11.66 12.25
N HIS A 295 -2.15 -12.78 12.31
CA HIS A 295 -2.73 -14.04 12.76
C HIS A 295 -3.25 -13.93 14.20
N ALA A 296 -2.58 -13.15 15.06
CA ALA A 296 -2.99 -12.93 16.44
C ALA A 296 -4.38 -12.28 16.58
N HIS A 297 -4.88 -11.57 15.57
CA HIS A 297 -6.24 -11.00 15.62
C HIS A 297 -7.35 -12.05 15.60
N ARG A 298 -7.04 -13.31 15.27
CA ARG A 298 -7.99 -14.43 15.29
C ARG A 298 -8.19 -15.03 16.68
N HIS A 299 -7.33 -14.66 17.63
CA HIS A 299 -7.33 -15.19 18.98
C HIS A 299 -7.54 -14.03 19.95
N ASP A 300 -8.18 -14.29 21.08
CA ASP A 300 -8.17 -13.33 22.19
C ASP A 300 -6.85 -13.42 22.95
N GLU A 301 -6.37 -14.65 23.15
CA GLU A 301 -5.08 -14.94 23.79
C GLU A 301 -4.27 -15.92 22.93
N MET A 302 -3.45 -15.36 22.03
CA MET A 302 -2.54 -16.17 21.23
C MET A 302 -1.33 -16.62 22.06
N LYS A 303 -1.02 -17.92 22.00
CA LYS A 303 0.21 -18.51 22.54
C LYS A 303 1.10 -18.96 21.39
N VAL A 304 2.39 -18.63 21.49
CA VAL A 304 3.38 -18.93 20.46
C VAL A 304 4.53 -19.72 21.05
N GLU A 305 5.05 -20.66 20.27
CA GLU A 305 6.27 -21.41 20.54
C GLU A 305 7.21 -21.30 19.33
N LEU A 306 8.52 -21.42 19.57
CA LEU A 306 9.51 -21.45 18.51
C LEU A 306 9.89 -22.91 18.20
N GLU A 307 9.60 -23.36 16.99
CA GLU A 307 9.95 -24.71 16.58
C GLU A 307 11.46 -24.83 16.32
N ALA A 308 12.04 -25.99 16.63
CA ALA A 308 13.43 -26.27 16.31
C ALA A 308 13.63 -26.39 14.78
N GLU A 309 14.79 -25.94 14.29
CA GLU A 309 15.07 -25.87 12.85
C GLU A 309 14.94 -27.21 12.13
N ARG A 310 15.38 -28.29 12.81
CA ARG A 310 15.29 -29.67 12.33
C ARG A 310 13.85 -30.14 12.07
N ASP A 311 12.87 -29.61 12.80
CA ASP A 311 11.49 -30.08 12.78
C ASP A 311 10.64 -29.30 11.74
N ILE A 312 11.14 -28.15 11.26
CA ILE A 312 10.43 -27.30 10.28
C ILE A 312 10.14 -28.08 8.99
N PHE A 313 11.11 -28.86 8.48
CA PHE A 313 10.95 -29.57 7.21
C PHE A 313 9.82 -30.60 7.26
N SER A 314 9.60 -31.21 8.42
CA SER A 314 8.53 -32.19 8.62
C SER A 314 7.16 -31.53 8.73
N ILE A 315 7.09 -30.34 9.32
CA ILE A 315 5.83 -29.63 9.55
C ILE A 315 5.43 -28.78 8.34
N ASN A 316 6.42 -28.17 7.68
CA ASN A 316 6.23 -27.22 6.59
C ASN A 316 6.49 -27.87 5.22
N ILE A 317 5.87 -29.03 4.99
CA ILE A 317 5.93 -29.78 3.72
C ILE A 317 5.67 -28.87 2.51
N PHE A 318 4.80 -27.87 2.71
CA PHE A 318 4.56 -26.82 1.73
C PHE A 318 4.98 -25.46 2.29
N PRO A 319 5.96 -24.76 1.70
CA PRO A 319 6.40 -23.46 2.23
C PRO A 319 5.28 -22.42 2.19
N ILE A 320 5.30 -21.47 3.12
CA ILE A 320 4.42 -20.29 3.09
C ILE A 320 4.96 -19.33 2.03
N LEU A 321 4.11 -18.98 1.08
CA LEU A 321 4.45 -18.03 0.02
C LEU A 321 3.87 -16.67 0.39
N GLU A 322 4.72 -15.79 0.88
CA GLU A 322 4.31 -14.44 1.29
C GLU A 322 3.70 -13.65 0.11
N GLY A 323 2.62 -12.91 0.38
CA GLY A 323 1.90 -12.11 -0.60
C GLY A 323 1.03 -12.90 -1.57
N ARG A 324 0.93 -14.23 -1.43
CA ARG A 324 0.15 -15.08 -2.35
C ARG A 324 -1.35 -14.82 -2.22
N SER A 325 -1.88 -14.80 -1.00
CA SER A 325 -3.28 -14.45 -0.70
C SER A 325 -3.62 -13.07 -1.26
N ALA A 326 -2.78 -12.06 -1.00
CA ALA A 326 -2.96 -10.71 -1.53
C ALA A 326 -2.95 -10.66 -3.06
N THR A 327 -2.08 -11.45 -3.70
CA THR A 327 -2.01 -11.57 -5.17
C THR A 327 -3.29 -12.21 -5.73
N LEU A 328 -3.81 -13.24 -5.06
CA LEU A 328 -5.03 -13.94 -5.46
C LEU A 328 -6.28 -13.10 -5.22
N MET A 329 -6.29 -12.22 -4.23
CA MET A 329 -7.38 -11.28 -3.97
C MET A 329 -7.45 -10.11 -4.97
N ASN A 330 -6.41 -9.89 -5.77
CA ASN A 330 -6.39 -8.82 -6.77
C ASN A 330 -7.42 -9.09 -7.90
N LEU A 331 -8.03 -8.03 -8.44
CA LEU A 331 -9.02 -8.08 -9.52
C LEU A 331 -8.41 -8.25 -10.92
N SER A 332 -7.10 -8.43 -11.03
CA SER A 332 -6.43 -8.65 -12.31
C SER A 332 -6.89 -9.95 -13.00
N TYR A 333 -6.87 -9.95 -14.33
CA TYR A 333 -7.19 -11.14 -15.14
C TYR A 333 -6.28 -12.34 -14.80
N ARG A 334 -4.99 -12.09 -14.56
CA ARG A 334 -4.02 -13.13 -14.16
C ARG A 334 -4.39 -13.73 -12.80
N SER A 335 -4.76 -12.90 -11.83
CA SER A 335 -5.21 -13.36 -10.50
C SER A 335 -6.48 -14.19 -10.60
N LYS A 336 -7.44 -13.78 -11.45
CA LYS A 336 -8.67 -14.55 -11.71
C LYS A 336 -8.35 -15.96 -12.22
N LYS A 337 -7.51 -16.08 -13.26
CA LYS A 337 -7.06 -17.39 -13.78
C LYS A 337 -6.39 -18.25 -12.71
N GLN A 338 -5.56 -17.64 -11.86
CA GLN A 338 -4.92 -18.37 -10.77
C GLN A 338 -5.94 -18.86 -9.74
N ARG A 339 -6.95 -18.05 -9.37
CA ARG A 339 -8.00 -18.46 -8.42
C ARG A 339 -8.80 -19.68 -8.89
N GLU A 340 -9.00 -19.83 -10.19
CA GLU A 340 -9.77 -20.95 -10.77
C GLU A 340 -9.02 -22.29 -10.71
N LEU A 341 -7.69 -22.29 -10.55
CA LEU A 341 -6.88 -23.50 -10.47
C LEU A 341 -7.20 -24.29 -9.19
N ARG A 342 -7.45 -25.60 -9.32
CA ARG A 342 -7.69 -26.52 -8.20
C ARG A 342 -6.39 -27.05 -7.59
N VAL A 343 -5.55 -26.14 -7.13
CA VAL A 343 -4.15 -26.38 -6.70
C VAL A 343 -3.86 -25.85 -5.30
N TYR A 344 -4.89 -25.36 -4.62
CA TYR A 344 -4.77 -24.79 -3.27
C TYR A 344 -5.32 -25.76 -2.24
N GLY A 345 -4.56 -25.99 -1.18
CA GLY A 345 -4.98 -26.79 -0.04
C GLY A 345 -5.12 -25.96 1.22
N CYS A 346 -5.91 -26.45 2.18
CA CYS A 346 -6.12 -25.82 3.48
C CYS A 346 -5.13 -26.37 4.51
N ARG A 347 -4.26 -25.53 5.08
CA ARG A 347 -3.30 -25.94 6.11
C ARG A 347 -3.98 -26.44 7.38
N HIS A 348 -5.18 -25.92 7.68
CA HIS A 348 -5.99 -26.35 8.82
C HIS A 348 -6.55 -27.78 8.68
N CYS A 349 -6.50 -28.35 7.48
CA CYS A 349 -6.93 -29.72 7.22
C CYS A 349 -5.79 -30.73 7.22
N LEU A 350 -4.53 -30.30 7.35
CA LEU A 350 -3.40 -31.21 7.45
C LEU A 350 -3.38 -31.83 8.85
N PRO A 351 -3.55 -33.16 9.01
CA PRO A 351 -3.23 -33.85 10.25
C PRO A 351 -1.87 -33.41 10.78
N GLY A 352 -1.86 -32.78 11.96
CA GLY A 352 -0.61 -32.36 12.59
C GLY A 352 0.24 -33.59 12.92
N GLY A 353 1.36 -33.77 12.21
CA GLY A 353 2.47 -34.61 12.64
C GLY A 353 2.86 -35.78 11.73
N ASP A 354 1.91 -36.53 11.14
CA ASP A 354 2.23 -37.88 10.62
C ASP A 354 1.84 -38.16 9.16
N ILE A 355 1.71 -37.13 8.32
CA ILE A 355 1.42 -37.36 6.89
C ILE A 355 2.72 -37.44 6.10
N ARG A 356 3.09 -38.65 5.66
CA ARG A 356 3.92 -38.79 4.45
C ARG A 356 3.04 -38.49 3.24
N PRO A 357 3.36 -37.48 2.40
CA PRO A 357 2.58 -37.22 1.20
C PRO A 357 2.77 -38.38 0.22
N GLU A 358 1.82 -39.31 0.19
CA GLU A 358 1.65 -40.17 -0.98
C GLU A 358 1.18 -39.27 -2.12
N ILE A 359 2.09 -39.01 -3.06
CA ILE A 359 1.80 -38.30 -4.30
C ILE A 359 0.81 -39.16 -5.06
N SER A 360 -0.48 -38.92 -4.85
CA SER A 360 -1.55 -39.51 -5.63
C SER A 360 -1.32 -39.10 -7.09
N SER A 361 -0.81 -40.03 -7.88
CA SER A 361 -0.87 -39.96 -9.33
C SER A 361 -2.34 -39.73 -9.68
N TYR A 362 -2.63 -38.57 -10.27
CA TYR A 362 -3.96 -38.18 -10.70
C TYR A 362 -4.46 -39.25 -11.66
N ASP A 363 -5.47 -39.98 -11.20
CA ASP A 363 -6.24 -40.91 -12.02
C ASP A 363 -6.72 -40.19 -13.27
N THR A 364 -6.27 -40.73 -14.40
CA THR A 364 -6.93 -40.72 -15.69
C THR A 364 -8.45 -40.76 -15.53
N VAL A 365 -9.12 -39.84 -16.21
CA VAL A 365 -10.57 -39.71 -16.36
C VAL A 365 -11.24 -41.10 -16.44
N PRO A 366 -12.28 -41.40 -15.63
CA PRO A 366 -12.96 -42.69 -15.67
C PRO A 366 -13.58 -42.92 -17.04
N ARG A 367 -13.14 -43.98 -17.72
CA ARG A 367 -13.78 -44.51 -18.92
C ARG A 367 -14.96 -45.36 -18.44
N GLU A 368 -16.17 -44.92 -18.76
CA GLU A 368 -17.41 -45.66 -18.51
C GLU A 368 -17.31 -47.08 -19.10
N GLY A 369 -17.54 -48.09 -18.26
CA GLY A 369 -17.29 -49.48 -18.65
C GLY A 369 -17.75 -50.53 -17.67
N ARG A 370 -19.07 -50.74 -17.63
CA ARG A 370 -19.77 -52.04 -17.62
C ARG A 370 -19.79 -52.88 -16.34
N ASP A 371 -21.02 -53.28 -16.03
CA ASP A 371 -21.52 -54.09 -14.92
C ASP A 371 -20.90 -55.49 -14.84
N THR A 372 -20.67 -55.98 -13.62
CA THR A 372 -21.10 -57.33 -13.21
C THR A 372 -21.25 -57.40 -11.70
N ALA A 373 -22.43 -57.87 -11.28
CA ALA A 373 -22.79 -58.12 -9.89
C ALA A 373 -22.12 -59.41 -9.38
N ARG A 374 -21.59 -59.37 -8.15
CA ARG A 374 -21.59 -60.56 -7.28
C ARG A 374 -21.52 -60.19 -5.81
N ALA A 375 -22.53 -60.64 -5.08
CA ALA A 375 -22.64 -60.56 -3.63
C ALA A 375 -21.79 -61.64 -2.95
N ALA A 376 -21.12 -61.30 -1.86
CA ALA A 376 -20.84 -62.20 -0.75
C ALA A 376 -20.52 -61.39 0.52
N THR A 377 -21.24 -61.75 1.58
CA THR A 377 -21.18 -61.27 2.96
C THR A 377 -19.88 -61.69 3.66
N ALA A 378 -19.18 -60.74 4.29
CA ALA A 378 -18.12 -61.01 5.28
C ALA A 378 -18.16 -59.97 6.41
N PHE A 379 -18.08 -60.45 7.64
CA PHE A 379 -18.07 -59.67 8.88
C PHE A 379 -16.80 -58.80 9.00
N PRO A 380 -16.87 -57.58 9.55
CA PRO A 380 -15.70 -56.72 9.70
C PRO A 380 -14.83 -57.18 10.88
N SER A 381 -13.66 -57.74 10.56
CA SER A 381 -12.60 -58.00 11.52
C SER A 381 -12.00 -56.67 12.03
N ALA A 382 -11.73 -56.60 13.34
CA ALA A 382 -11.19 -55.45 14.07
C ALA A 382 -9.73 -55.06 13.72
N SER A 383 -9.35 -55.13 12.44
CA SER A 383 -8.04 -54.72 11.91
C SER A 383 -8.13 -53.69 10.77
N GLU A 384 -9.30 -53.10 10.52
CA GLU A 384 -9.54 -52.06 9.49
C GLU A 384 -9.48 -50.60 10.02
N GLU A 385 -9.02 -50.38 11.26
CA GLU A 385 -8.53 -49.05 11.69
C GLU A 385 -7.10 -48.76 11.20
N ALA A 386 -6.67 -49.47 10.15
CA ALA A 386 -5.54 -49.11 9.32
C ALA A 386 -5.80 -47.75 8.65
N LYS A 387 -5.47 -46.70 9.40
CA LYS A 387 -5.03 -45.37 8.96
C LYS A 387 -5.56 -45.02 7.57
N ARG A 388 -6.82 -44.58 7.46
CA ARG A 388 -7.27 -43.88 6.26
C ARG A 388 -6.44 -42.61 6.14
N HIS A 389 -5.33 -42.68 5.42
CA HIS A 389 -4.53 -41.53 5.02
C HIS A 389 -5.48 -40.57 4.32
N LYS A 390 -5.87 -39.51 5.03
CA LYS A 390 -6.87 -38.58 4.54
C LYS A 390 -6.27 -37.88 3.33
N LYS A 391 -6.74 -38.27 2.13
CA LYS A 391 -6.28 -37.70 0.87
C LYS A 391 -6.39 -36.18 0.96
N ILE A 392 -5.27 -35.50 0.70
CA ILE A 392 -5.22 -34.04 0.70
C ILE A 392 -6.18 -33.54 -0.38
N GLN A 393 -7.17 -32.74 0.03
CA GLN A 393 -8.16 -32.19 -0.87
C GLN A 393 -7.67 -30.83 -1.40
N PHE A 394 -7.70 -30.66 -2.73
CA PHE A 394 -7.40 -29.41 -3.40
C PHE A 394 -8.66 -28.69 -3.88
N PHE A 395 -8.62 -27.37 -3.78
CA PHE A 395 -9.71 -26.46 -4.08
C PHE A 395 -9.23 -25.38 -5.06
N SER A 396 -10.18 -24.76 -5.76
CA SER A 396 -9.99 -23.40 -6.27
C SER A 396 -9.80 -22.45 -5.09
N PHE A 397 -9.24 -21.26 -5.31
CA PHE A 397 -9.04 -20.29 -4.22
C PHE A 397 -10.36 -19.87 -3.58
N ASP A 398 -11.41 -19.64 -4.37
CA ASP A 398 -12.73 -19.28 -3.83
C ASP A 398 -13.39 -20.48 -3.11
N GLY A 399 -13.16 -21.71 -3.60
CA GLY A 399 -13.55 -22.93 -2.90
C GLY A 399 -12.83 -23.08 -1.55
N LEU A 400 -11.54 -22.76 -1.50
CA LEU A 400 -10.74 -22.77 -0.27
C LEU A 400 -11.23 -21.72 0.73
N ARG A 401 -11.58 -20.51 0.26
CA ARG A 401 -12.17 -19.47 1.12
C ARG A 401 -13.49 -19.92 1.74
N SER A 402 -14.38 -20.48 0.92
CA SER A 402 -15.65 -21.04 1.40
C SER A 402 -15.42 -22.16 2.41
N HIS A 403 -14.48 -23.07 2.11
CA HIS A 403 -14.08 -24.15 3.01
C HIS A 403 -13.54 -23.63 4.35
N ALA A 404 -12.59 -22.71 4.33
CA ALA A 404 -11.97 -22.14 5.52
C ALA A 404 -12.98 -21.39 6.39
N LYS A 405 -13.90 -20.63 5.77
CA LYS A 405 -14.97 -19.94 6.47
C LYS A 405 -15.93 -20.93 7.14
N ASN A 406 -16.40 -21.94 6.40
CA ASN A 406 -17.44 -22.85 6.90
C ASN A 406 -16.91 -23.89 7.90
N LYS A 407 -15.68 -24.38 7.71
CA LYS A 407 -15.12 -25.47 8.51
C LYS A 407 -14.21 -25.00 9.64
N HIS A 408 -13.51 -23.89 9.45
CA HIS A 408 -12.49 -23.40 10.37
C HIS A 408 -12.83 -22.03 10.97
N HIS A 409 -13.98 -21.45 10.60
CA HIS A 409 -14.42 -20.12 11.03
C HIS A 409 -13.42 -19.00 10.70
N ILE A 410 -12.69 -19.16 9.59
CA ILE A 410 -11.71 -18.16 9.13
C ILE A 410 -12.37 -17.27 8.09
N GLU A 411 -12.73 -16.06 8.48
CA GLU A 411 -13.38 -15.10 7.58
C GLU A 411 -12.43 -14.58 6.49
N LEU A 412 -11.19 -14.27 6.88
CA LEU A 412 -10.16 -13.74 6.00
C LEU A 412 -9.00 -14.72 5.90
N LEU A 413 -8.91 -15.37 4.73
CA LEU A 413 -7.82 -16.28 4.39
C LEU A 413 -6.52 -15.49 4.16
N ARG A 414 -5.43 -15.96 4.77
CA ARG A 414 -4.09 -15.36 4.71
C ARG A 414 -3.07 -16.39 4.24
N ASP A 415 -1.82 -15.97 4.06
CA ASP A 415 -0.76 -16.82 3.50
C ASP A 415 -0.47 -18.05 4.37
N GLU A 416 -0.64 -17.94 5.70
CA GLU A 416 -0.44 -19.05 6.64
C GLU A 416 -1.60 -20.06 6.69
N ASP A 417 -2.71 -19.84 5.97
CA ASP A 417 -3.84 -20.78 5.94
C ASP A 417 -3.85 -21.70 4.74
N LEU A 418 -3.10 -21.33 3.70
CA LEU A 418 -3.14 -21.99 2.40
C LEU A 418 -1.78 -22.51 2.02
N PHE A 419 -1.78 -23.63 1.32
CA PHE A 419 -0.60 -24.09 0.61
C PHE A 419 -0.92 -24.26 -0.87
N TYR A 420 0.13 -24.18 -1.68
CA TYR A 420 0.06 -24.31 -3.12
C TYR A 420 0.85 -25.53 -3.55
N GLN A 421 0.21 -26.45 -4.27
CA GLN A 421 0.89 -27.56 -4.92
C GLN A 421 0.80 -27.35 -6.44
N PRO A 422 1.91 -27.01 -7.12
CA PRO A 422 1.88 -26.91 -8.57
C PRO A 422 1.46 -28.25 -9.15
N PRO A 423 0.70 -28.26 -10.26
CA PRO A 423 0.38 -29.51 -10.92
C PRO A 423 1.69 -30.16 -11.36
N SER A 424 1.80 -31.46 -11.15
CA SER A 424 3.00 -32.30 -11.35
C SER A 424 3.69 -32.13 -12.71
N HIS A 425 2.98 -31.76 -13.78
CA HIS A 425 3.60 -31.50 -15.09
C HIS A 425 4.40 -30.20 -15.13
N LEU A 426 4.21 -29.29 -14.17
CA LEU A 426 4.94 -28.02 -14.03
C LEU A 426 6.10 -28.10 -13.03
N SER A 427 6.17 -29.14 -12.17
CA SER A 427 7.22 -29.23 -11.13
C SER A 427 8.62 -29.44 -11.71
N VAL A 428 8.74 -30.00 -12.92
CA VAL A 428 10.04 -30.26 -13.59
C VAL A 428 10.68 -28.97 -14.13
N ARG A 429 9.91 -27.91 -14.42
CA ARG A 429 10.44 -26.67 -15.01
C ARG A 429 10.76 -25.57 -14.00
N LEU A 430 10.14 -25.57 -12.81
CA LEU A 430 10.25 -24.46 -11.85
C LEU A 430 11.40 -24.58 -10.84
N PHE A 431 12.09 -25.71 -10.76
CA PHE A 431 13.25 -25.91 -9.85
C PHE A 431 14.62 -25.82 -10.56
N ARG A 432 14.66 -25.35 -11.82
CA ARG A 432 15.90 -25.22 -12.62
C ARG A 432 16.28 -23.76 -12.94
N SER A 433 15.69 -22.78 -12.27
CA SER A 433 16.00 -21.34 -12.46
C SER A 433 16.48 -20.69 -11.17
#